data_AF-A0A6G3XL02-F1
#
_entry.id   AF-A0A6G3XL02-F1
#
_cell.length_a   1.000
_cell.length_b   1.000
_cell.length_c   1.000
_cell.angle_alpha   90.00
_cell.angle_beta   90.00
_cell.angle_gamma   90.00
#
_symmetry.space_group_name_H-M   'P 1'
#
loop_
_entity.id
_entity.type
_entity.pdbx_description
1 polymer ?
#
loop_
_entity_poly.entity_id
_entity_poly.type
_entity_poly.pdbx_seq_one_letter_code
_entity_poly.pdbx_strand_id
1 'polypeptide(L)'
;HAAWLGRAAGCLLGKPVEKLPLEGIRALARATGDWPPTTWFTARGVPAELLAAHPWNRRSAPTSLAENIDGMPEDDDLNYPLLTLLLLQRHGRSFTTGDLARLWLDELPAGRTFTAERIAYGNLLAGVEPPETARRRNPFREWIGAQIRADVHGWTHPGDPAGAAAQAHRDAVLTHTGNGVYGAMFTAAALAVAAGGESDVHGALAAGLRVVPPHSRYARAVRLGIGTARTEGDFDTVVDRLHAVYGDTHHWVHVLPNAALLAAALTHADGDFTRSIGLAVSGGWDTDSNGATAGSLAGLLAGGPDALPEHWTAPLKNRLATSVPGFDRTGFDTLAALTHQEALRP
;
A
#
# COMPACT_ATOMS: atom_id res chain seq x y z
N HIS A 1 14.77 2.96 -6.41
CA HIS A 1 14.26 4.34 -6.60
C HIS A 1 12.85 4.33 -7.15
N ALA A 2 12.60 3.69 -8.31
CA ALA A 2 11.27 3.59 -8.90
C ALA A 2 10.18 3.07 -7.95
N ALA A 3 10.48 2.08 -7.10
CA ALA A 3 9.51 1.56 -6.12
C ALA A 3 9.04 2.63 -5.10
N TRP A 4 9.95 3.48 -4.60
CA TRP A 4 9.62 4.57 -3.68
C TRP A 4 8.75 5.64 -4.36
N LEU A 5 9.14 6.05 -5.59
CA LEU A 5 8.36 6.99 -6.39
C LEU A 5 6.98 6.42 -6.74
N GLY A 6 6.93 5.16 -7.14
CA GLY A 6 5.70 4.48 -7.47
C GLY A 6 4.76 4.36 -6.29
N ARG A 7 5.29 3.97 -5.12
CA ARG A 7 4.52 3.96 -3.87
C ARG A 7 3.95 5.33 -3.53
N ALA A 8 4.78 6.37 -3.60
CA ALA A 8 4.35 7.74 -3.33
C ALA A 8 3.28 8.21 -4.32
N ALA A 9 3.47 7.94 -5.61
CA ALA A 9 2.53 8.36 -6.64
C ALA A 9 1.17 7.68 -6.51
N GLY A 10 1.16 6.36 -6.31
CA GLY A 10 -0.06 5.59 -6.11
C GLY A 10 -0.79 5.97 -4.82
N CYS A 11 -0.06 6.17 -3.71
CA CYS A 11 -0.63 6.69 -2.47
C CYS A 11 -1.29 8.05 -2.71
N LEU A 12 -0.54 9.02 -3.26
CA LEU A 12 -1.04 10.36 -3.49
C LEU A 12 -2.29 10.39 -4.38
N LEU A 13 -2.35 9.55 -5.40
CA LEU A 13 -3.49 9.44 -6.31
C LEU A 13 -4.76 9.00 -5.56
N GLY A 14 -4.62 8.06 -4.61
CA GLY A 14 -5.73 7.54 -3.82
C GLY A 14 -6.22 8.49 -2.72
N LYS A 15 -5.37 9.37 -2.20
CA LYS A 15 -5.69 10.23 -1.04
C LYS A 15 -6.95 11.10 -1.20
N PRO A 16 -7.22 11.78 -2.34
CA PRO A 16 -8.39 12.66 -2.45
C PRO A 16 -9.74 11.93 -2.39
N VAL A 17 -9.74 10.65 -2.79
CA VAL A 17 -10.92 9.80 -2.92
C VAL A 17 -11.02 8.71 -1.86
N GLU A 18 -10.06 8.65 -0.94
CA GLU A 18 -10.09 7.78 0.24
C GLU A 18 -11.37 8.02 1.04
N LYS A 19 -12.04 6.93 1.44
CA LYS A 19 -13.35 6.89 2.14
C LYS A 19 -14.57 7.23 1.28
N LEU A 20 -14.42 7.55 0.00
CA LEU A 20 -15.58 7.74 -0.89
C LEU A 20 -16.18 6.39 -1.31
N PRO A 21 -17.51 6.33 -1.51
CA PRO A 21 -18.13 5.15 -2.09
C PRO A 21 -17.75 5.05 -3.58
N LEU A 22 -17.82 3.83 -4.13
CA LEU A 22 -17.37 3.53 -5.50
C LEU A 22 -18.03 4.43 -6.55
N GLU A 23 -19.34 4.69 -6.42
CA GLU A 23 -20.06 5.58 -7.32
C GLU A 23 -19.54 7.02 -7.29
N GLY A 24 -19.08 7.49 -6.13
CA GLY A 24 -18.49 8.81 -5.98
C GLY A 24 -17.15 8.93 -6.70
N ILE A 25 -16.30 7.91 -6.57
CA ILE A 25 -15.00 7.84 -7.27
C ILE A 25 -15.22 7.86 -8.79
N ARG A 26 -16.11 7.00 -9.28
CA ARG A 26 -16.53 6.95 -10.70
C ARG A 26 -17.03 8.29 -11.19
N ALA A 27 -17.95 8.91 -10.45
CA ALA A 27 -18.57 10.16 -10.86
C ALA A 27 -17.55 11.31 -10.93
N LEU A 28 -16.68 11.43 -9.91
CA LEU A 28 -15.67 12.49 -9.87
C LEU A 28 -14.65 12.39 -11.01
N ALA A 29 -14.12 11.20 -11.26
CA ALA A 29 -13.16 10.96 -12.34
C ALA A 29 -13.79 11.10 -13.74
N ARG A 30 -15.02 10.61 -13.94
CA ARG A 30 -15.75 10.77 -15.22
C ARG A 30 -16.11 12.23 -15.49
N ALA A 31 -16.40 13.02 -14.46
CA ALA A 31 -16.72 14.45 -14.62
C ALA A 31 -15.54 15.25 -15.21
N THR A 32 -14.30 14.79 -14.99
CA THR A 32 -13.09 15.39 -15.58
C THR A 32 -12.59 14.66 -16.83
N GLY A 33 -13.32 13.64 -17.30
CA GLY A 33 -12.96 12.84 -18.48
C GLY A 33 -11.79 11.86 -18.27
N ASP A 34 -11.43 11.54 -17.03
CA ASP A 34 -10.28 10.69 -16.69
C ASP A 34 -10.73 9.38 -16.03
N TRP A 35 -11.41 8.51 -16.79
CA TRP A 35 -11.89 7.22 -16.29
C TRP A 35 -11.41 6.02 -17.14
N PRO A 36 -10.72 5.03 -16.53
CA PRO A 36 -10.13 5.06 -15.18
C PRO A 36 -9.05 6.16 -15.06
N PRO A 37 -8.65 6.59 -13.85
CA PRO A 37 -7.69 7.67 -13.69
C PRO A 37 -6.33 7.37 -14.34
N THR A 38 -5.87 8.26 -15.19
CA THR A 38 -4.54 8.24 -15.83
C THR A 38 -3.69 9.45 -15.46
N THR A 39 -4.27 10.38 -14.69
CA THR A 39 -3.58 11.52 -14.07
C THR A 39 -4.16 11.81 -12.68
N TRP A 40 -3.69 12.88 -12.04
CA TRP A 40 -4.13 13.32 -10.72
C TRP A 40 -5.58 13.82 -10.73
N PHE A 41 -6.35 13.45 -9.71
CA PHE A 41 -7.66 14.07 -9.45
C PHE A 41 -7.53 15.58 -9.33
N THR A 42 -8.46 16.32 -9.93
CA THR A 42 -8.52 17.79 -9.85
C THR A 42 -9.91 18.25 -9.44
N ALA A 43 -10.02 19.35 -8.71
CA ALA A 43 -11.32 19.98 -8.46
C ALA A 43 -11.75 20.88 -9.64
N ARG A 44 -10.83 21.18 -10.57
CA ARG A 44 -11.14 22.03 -11.73
C ARG A 44 -12.06 21.30 -12.69
N GLY A 45 -13.16 21.95 -13.04
CA GLY A 45 -14.15 21.40 -13.98
C GLY A 45 -15.14 20.41 -13.35
N VAL A 46 -15.05 20.12 -12.04
CA VAL A 46 -16.03 19.27 -11.36
C VAL A 46 -17.28 20.08 -11.00
N PRO A 47 -18.49 19.62 -11.37
CA PRO A 47 -19.73 20.32 -11.04
C PRO A 47 -19.93 20.49 -9.52
N ALA A 48 -20.49 21.63 -9.11
CA ALA A 48 -20.65 21.98 -7.70
C ALA A 48 -21.61 21.02 -6.97
N GLU A 49 -22.66 20.57 -7.65
CA GLU A 49 -23.61 19.58 -7.16
C GLU A 49 -22.95 18.22 -6.91
N LEU A 50 -21.96 17.85 -7.73
CA LEU A 50 -21.22 16.61 -7.55
C LEU A 50 -20.28 16.69 -6.34
N LEU A 51 -19.60 17.82 -6.15
CA LEU A 51 -18.77 18.09 -4.96
C LEU A 51 -19.61 18.17 -3.67
N ALA A 52 -20.87 18.58 -3.77
CA ALA A 52 -21.78 18.56 -2.63
C ALA A 52 -22.20 17.13 -2.25
N ALA A 53 -22.42 16.25 -3.24
CA ALA A 53 -22.78 14.85 -3.03
C ALA A 53 -21.58 13.99 -2.57
N HIS A 54 -20.41 14.22 -3.18
CA HIS A 54 -19.18 13.47 -2.95
C HIS A 54 -18.02 14.45 -2.70
N PRO A 55 -17.95 15.08 -1.52
CA PRO A 55 -16.90 16.03 -1.22
C PRO A 55 -15.54 15.34 -1.15
N TRP A 56 -14.50 15.98 -1.68
CA TRP A 56 -13.12 15.51 -1.52
C TRP A 56 -12.78 15.28 -0.05
N ASN A 57 -11.87 14.33 0.19
CA ASN A 57 -11.39 14.06 1.54
C ASN A 57 -10.75 15.32 2.14
N ARG A 58 -11.35 15.84 3.21
CA ARG A 58 -10.97 17.13 3.82
C ARG A 58 -9.53 17.19 4.30
N ARG A 59 -8.92 16.05 4.63
CA ARG A 59 -7.54 15.99 5.14
C ARG A 59 -6.51 16.04 4.01
N SER A 60 -6.83 15.53 2.83
CA SER A 60 -5.91 15.40 1.70
C SER A 60 -6.19 16.36 0.56
N ALA A 61 -7.43 16.83 0.36
CA ALA A 61 -7.77 17.76 -0.72
C ALA A 61 -6.87 19.02 -0.78
N PRO A 62 -6.47 19.64 0.35
CA PRO A 62 -5.58 20.79 0.33
C PRO A 62 -4.16 20.52 -0.19
N THR A 63 -3.74 19.25 -0.30
CA THR A 63 -2.35 18.88 -0.63
C THR A 63 -2.23 17.80 -1.72
N SER A 64 -3.31 17.14 -2.12
CA SER A 64 -3.29 15.94 -2.98
C SER A 64 -4.13 16.04 -4.25
N LEU A 65 -4.79 17.17 -4.51
CA LEU A 65 -5.40 17.47 -5.81
C LEU A 65 -4.34 18.04 -6.77
N ALA A 66 -4.47 17.80 -8.07
CA ALA A 66 -3.52 18.18 -9.12
C ALA A 66 -2.97 19.61 -8.97
N GLU A 67 -3.86 20.57 -8.69
CA GLU A 67 -3.53 21.99 -8.51
C GLU A 67 -2.79 22.34 -7.20
N ASN A 68 -2.76 21.42 -6.25
CA ASN A 68 -2.26 21.61 -4.89
C ASN A 68 -1.03 20.76 -4.57
N ILE A 69 -0.63 19.83 -5.44
CA ILE A 69 0.51 18.94 -5.18
C ILE A 69 1.81 19.76 -5.16
N ASP A 70 2.51 19.69 -4.02
CA ASP A 70 3.81 20.31 -3.80
C ASP A 70 4.69 19.38 -2.95
N GLY A 71 5.15 18.29 -3.57
CA GLY A 71 5.78 17.18 -2.85
C GLY A 71 4.78 16.13 -2.37
N MET A 72 5.31 15.05 -1.79
CA MET A 72 4.48 14.02 -1.17
C MET A 72 4.08 14.46 0.24
N PRO A 73 2.78 14.70 0.52
CA PRO A 73 2.32 15.00 1.87
C PRO A 73 2.44 13.76 2.77
N GLU A 74 2.43 13.99 4.08
CA GLU A 74 2.49 12.90 5.05
C GLU A 74 1.33 11.91 4.87
N ASP A 75 1.67 10.63 4.98
CA ASP A 75 0.74 9.50 4.98
C ASP A 75 1.35 8.32 5.78
N ASP A 76 0.52 7.52 6.46
CA ASP A 76 1.03 6.34 7.17
C ASP A 76 1.52 5.25 6.21
N ASP A 77 0.99 5.19 4.98
CA ASP A 77 1.56 4.38 3.90
C ASP A 77 3.03 4.73 3.62
N LEU A 78 3.48 5.96 3.88
CA LEU A 78 4.88 6.34 3.68
C LEU A 78 5.67 6.33 4.97
N ASN A 79 5.04 6.58 6.13
CA ASN A 79 5.71 6.54 7.42
C ASN A 79 6.18 5.13 7.80
N TYR A 80 5.38 4.09 7.57
CA TYR A 80 5.78 2.73 7.96
C TYR A 80 6.99 2.20 7.19
N PRO A 81 7.11 2.37 5.86
CA PRO A 81 8.36 2.09 5.16
C PRO A 81 9.60 2.79 5.77
N LEU A 82 9.48 4.04 6.20
CA LEU A 82 10.60 4.73 6.87
C LEU A 82 10.95 4.09 8.21
N LEU A 83 9.94 3.71 9.01
CA LEU A 83 10.15 2.99 10.28
C LEU A 83 10.79 1.62 10.04
N THR A 84 10.39 0.90 8.99
CA THR A 84 11.01 -0.36 8.61
C THR A 84 12.46 -0.17 8.18
N LEU A 85 12.78 0.89 7.44
CA LEU A 85 14.17 1.22 7.09
C LEU A 85 15.01 1.50 8.35
N LEU A 86 14.49 2.31 9.29
CA LEU A 86 15.13 2.56 10.59
C LEU A 86 15.31 1.27 11.39
N LEU A 87 14.33 0.37 11.38
CA LEU A 87 14.39 -0.92 12.06
C LEU A 87 15.56 -1.76 11.54
N LEU A 88 15.69 -1.86 10.22
CA LEU A 88 16.78 -2.61 9.59
C LEU A 88 18.14 -1.94 9.87
N GLN A 89 18.21 -0.61 9.84
CA GLN A 89 19.44 0.11 10.17
C GLN A 89 19.92 -0.17 11.61
N ARG A 90 19.00 -0.17 12.58
CA ARG A 90 19.29 -0.36 14.02
C ARG A 90 19.50 -1.81 14.42
N HIS A 91 18.70 -2.73 13.88
CA HIS A 91 18.61 -4.11 14.37
C HIS A 91 18.96 -5.17 13.32
N GLY A 92 19.20 -4.77 12.07
CA GLY A 92 19.47 -5.67 10.96
C GLY A 92 18.26 -6.52 10.56
N ARG A 93 18.47 -7.43 9.61
CA ARG A 93 17.39 -8.29 9.06
C ARG A 93 16.85 -9.31 10.06
N SER A 94 17.59 -9.59 11.13
CA SER A 94 17.27 -10.52 12.22
C SER A 94 16.49 -9.88 13.38
N PHE A 95 16.00 -8.65 13.22
CA PHE A 95 15.17 -7.99 14.23
C PHE A 95 14.03 -8.88 14.74
N THR A 96 13.67 -8.69 16.01
CA THR A 96 12.53 -9.33 16.65
C THR A 96 11.31 -8.42 16.65
N THR A 97 10.10 -8.97 16.80
CA THR A 97 8.88 -8.17 16.99
C THR A 97 9.00 -7.22 18.20
N GLY A 98 9.77 -7.60 19.22
CA GLY A 98 10.06 -6.73 20.37
C GLY A 98 10.98 -5.55 20.03
N ASP A 99 11.92 -5.70 19.09
CA ASP A 99 12.72 -4.58 18.58
C ASP A 99 11.84 -3.58 17.84
N LEU A 100 10.91 -4.06 17.00
CA LEU A 100 9.92 -3.22 16.35
C LEU A 100 9.02 -2.48 17.35
N ALA A 101 8.54 -3.19 18.38
CA ALA A 101 7.72 -2.59 19.43
C ALA A 101 8.44 -1.43 20.14
N ARG A 102 9.72 -1.64 20.50
CA ARG A 102 10.56 -0.58 21.07
C ARG A 102 10.75 0.59 20.12
N LEU A 103 11.07 0.30 18.85
CA LEU A 103 11.22 1.33 17.83
C LEU A 103 9.95 2.17 17.66
N TRP A 104 8.77 1.57 17.74
CA TRP A 104 7.50 2.32 17.67
C TRP A 104 7.31 3.24 18.88
N LEU A 105 7.68 2.80 20.08
CA LEU A 105 7.61 3.64 21.28
C LEU A 105 8.59 4.81 21.21
N ASP A 106 9.75 4.62 20.57
CA ASP A 106 10.78 5.65 20.43
C ASP A 106 10.46 6.65 19.29
N GLU A 107 9.97 6.17 18.14
CA GLU A 107 9.97 6.94 16.88
C GLU A 107 8.59 7.21 16.29
N LEU A 108 7.55 6.43 16.63
CA LEU A 108 6.22 6.57 16.03
C LEU A 108 5.27 7.29 17.01
N PRO A 109 4.87 8.54 16.74
CA PRO A 109 3.91 9.21 17.59
C PRO A 109 2.58 8.44 17.63
N ALA A 110 2.06 8.15 18.83
CA ALA A 110 0.83 7.36 19.00
C ALA A 110 -0.37 7.90 18.18
N GLY A 111 -0.47 9.22 18.01
CA GLY A 111 -1.51 9.87 17.21
C GLY A 111 -1.46 9.58 15.70
N ARG A 112 -0.38 8.96 15.22
CA ARG A 112 -0.15 8.60 13.80
C ARG A 112 -0.37 7.12 13.51
N THR A 113 -0.82 6.34 14.50
CA THR A 113 -1.28 4.96 14.30
C THR A 113 -2.79 4.95 14.08
N PHE A 114 -3.31 3.98 13.31
CA PHE A 114 -4.73 3.83 13.03
C PHE A 114 -5.20 2.40 13.34
N THR A 115 -6.50 2.20 13.54
CA THR A 115 -7.13 0.86 13.61
C THR A 115 -6.37 -0.18 14.47
N ALA A 116 -5.87 -1.28 13.89
CA ALA A 116 -5.18 -2.36 14.56
C ALA A 116 -3.88 -1.89 15.22
N GLU A 117 -3.13 -1.04 14.53
CA GLU A 117 -1.89 -0.45 15.02
C GLU A 117 -2.15 0.42 16.24
N ARG A 118 -3.23 1.22 16.23
CA ARG A 118 -3.58 2.06 17.37
C ARG A 118 -3.92 1.23 18.61
N ILE A 119 -4.66 0.14 18.44
CA ILE A 119 -4.97 -0.75 19.57
C ILE A 119 -3.71 -1.47 20.07
N ALA A 120 -2.87 -1.97 19.17
CA ALA A 120 -1.62 -2.62 19.55
C ALA A 120 -0.65 -1.66 20.24
N TYR A 121 -0.55 -0.41 19.77
CA TYR A 121 0.25 0.63 20.42
C TYR A 121 -0.29 0.96 21.82
N GLY A 122 -1.61 1.09 21.97
CA GLY A 122 -2.23 1.25 23.29
C GLY A 122 -1.97 0.05 24.22
N ASN A 123 -1.93 -1.17 23.68
CA ASN A 123 -1.56 -2.37 24.41
C ASN A 123 -0.09 -2.34 24.87
N LEU A 124 0.84 -1.89 24.01
CA LEU A 124 2.25 -1.68 24.39
C LEU A 124 2.38 -0.69 25.55
N LEU A 125 1.71 0.47 25.46
CA LEU A 125 1.69 1.48 26.53
C LEU A 125 1.08 0.95 27.84
N ALA A 126 0.23 -0.06 27.76
CA ALA A 126 -0.37 -0.75 28.90
C ALA A 126 0.47 -1.95 29.41
N GLY A 127 1.71 -2.12 28.91
CA GLY A 127 2.64 -3.18 29.33
C GLY A 127 2.33 -4.57 28.75
N VAL A 128 1.57 -4.65 27.66
CA VAL A 128 1.36 -5.91 26.94
C VAL A 128 2.49 -6.11 25.94
N GLU A 129 3.12 -7.27 25.97
CA GLU A 129 4.21 -7.61 25.06
C GLU A 129 3.70 -8.34 23.79
N PRO A 130 4.39 -8.21 22.65
CA PRO A 130 4.08 -8.99 21.45
C PRO A 130 4.24 -10.51 21.70
N PRO A 131 3.44 -11.36 21.04
CA PRO A 131 2.41 -11.04 20.05
C PRO A 131 1.02 -10.77 20.65
N GLU A 132 0.89 -10.69 21.99
CA GLU A 132 -0.42 -10.50 22.62
C GLU A 132 -0.99 -9.09 22.33
N THR A 133 -0.13 -8.12 22.01
CA THR A 133 -0.48 -6.79 21.50
C THR A 133 -1.48 -6.84 20.33
N ALA A 134 -1.34 -7.80 19.43
CA ALA A 134 -2.22 -8.00 18.27
C ALA A 134 -3.55 -8.71 18.62
N ARG A 135 -3.61 -9.43 19.74
CA ARG A 135 -4.74 -10.30 20.11
C ARG A 135 -5.67 -9.64 21.11
N ARG A 136 -5.10 -8.93 22.08
CA ARG A 136 -5.81 -8.32 23.19
C ARG A 136 -6.72 -7.21 22.69
N ARG A 137 -8.03 -7.49 22.65
CA ARG A 137 -9.10 -6.52 22.33
C ARG A 137 -8.88 -5.76 21.02
N ASN A 138 -8.22 -6.38 20.04
CA ASN A 138 -7.99 -5.78 18.73
C ASN A 138 -8.99 -6.32 17.69
N PRO A 139 -10.09 -5.60 17.39
CA PRO A 139 -11.08 -6.05 16.41
C PRO A 139 -10.59 -5.89 14.96
N PHE A 140 -9.55 -5.09 14.74
CA PHE A 140 -9.05 -4.69 13.41
C PHE A 140 -7.92 -5.59 12.91
N ARG A 141 -7.57 -6.66 13.64
CA ARG A 141 -6.43 -7.55 13.38
C ARG A 141 -6.35 -8.20 11.99
N GLU A 142 -7.41 -8.13 11.18
CA GLU A 142 -7.46 -8.61 9.79
C GLU A 142 -7.71 -7.46 8.78
N TRP A 143 -7.44 -6.22 9.16
CA TRP A 143 -7.46 -5.05 8.28
C TRP A 143 -6.12 -4.93 7.54
N ILE A 144 -6.07 -4.04 6.55
CA ILE A 144 -4.94 -3.93 5.61
C ILE A 144 -3.66 -3.34 6.23
N GLY A 145 -3.72 -2.80 7.44
CA GLY A 145 -2.62 -2.04 8.03
C GLY A 145 -1.26 -2.77 8.13
N ALA A 146 -1.22 -4.10 8.29
CA ALA A 146 0.06 -4.82 8.18
C ALA A 146 0.60 -4.91 6.74
N GLN A 147 -0.27 -4.92 5.72
CA GLN A 147 0.11 -5.01 4.32
C GLN A 147 0.87 -3.77 3.86
N ILE A 148 0.49 -2.57 4.31
CA ILE A 148 1.12 -1.31 3.92
C ILE A 148 2.54 -1.13 4.50
N ARG A 149 2.95 -1.99 5.44
CA ARG A 149 4.28 -1.97 6.06
C ARG A 149 5.27 -2.93 5.39
N ALA A 150 4.79 -3.72 4.42
CA ALA A 150 5.50 -4.86 3.88
C ALA A 150 6.58 -4.51 2.84
N ASP A 151 6.50 -3.32 2.24
CA ASP A 151 7.25 -2.98 1.04
C ASP A 151 8.76 -3.08 1.20
N VAL A 152 9.32 -2.47 2.24
CA VAL A 152 10.76 -2.48 2.51
C VAL A 152 11.28 -3.90 2.76
N HIS A 153 10.46 -4.79 3.35
CA HIS A 153 10.84 -6.20 3.49
C HIS A 153 11.02 -6.88 2.14
N GLY A 154 10.16 -6.58 1.16
CA GLY A 154 10.32 -7.06 -0.21
C GLY A 154 11.54 -6.44 -0.91
N TRP A 155 11.68 -5.11 -0.82
CA TRP A 155 12.77 -4.37 -1.48
C TRP A 155 14.17 -4.76 -0.99
N THR A 156 14.28 -5.26 0.24
CA THR A 156 15.54 -5.71 0.86
C THR A 156 15.79 -7.21 0.75
N HIS A 157 14.93 -7.93 0.01
CA HIS A 157 15.05 -9.36 -0.27
C HIS A 157 14.88 -9.65 -1.77
N PRO A 158 15.64 -8.99 -2.68
CA PRO A 158 15.49 -9.20 -4.11
C PRO A 158 15.70 -10.68 -4.47
N GLY A 159 14.70 -11.29 -5.11
CA GLY A 159 14.70 -12.70 -5.49
C GLY A 159 14.44 -13.70 -4.34
N ASP A 160 14.27 -13.26 -3.09
CA ASP A 160 14.02 -14.11 -1.92
C ASP A 160 12.62 -13.87 -1.31
N PRO A 161 11.55 -14.41 -1.93
CA PRO A 161 10.19 -14.23 -1.43
C PRO A 161 9.97 -14.88 -0.06
N ALA A 162 10.70 -15.96 0.27
CA ALA A 162 10.53 -16.66 1.54
C ALA A 162 11.13 -15.85 2.70
N GLY A 163 12.34 -15.31 2.54
CA GLY A 163 12.96 -14.42 3.51
C GLY A 163 12.16 -13.13 3.70
N ALA A 164 11.67 -12.53 2.60
CA ALA A 164 10.82 -11.34 2.65
C ALA A 164 9.55 -11.59 3.47
N ALA A 165 8.84 -12.69 3.20
CA ALA A 165 7.64 -13.06 3.92
C ALA A 165 7.91 -13.38 5.39
N ALA A 166 9.01 -14.05 5.72
CA ALA A 166 9.40 -14.34 7.10
C ALA A 166 9.72 -13.06 7.88
N GLN A 167 10.38 -12.08 7.26
CA GLN A 167 10.66 -10.80 7.88
C GLN A 167 9.38 -9.96 8.06
N ALA A 168 8.53 -9.88 7.03
CA ALA A 168 7.23 -9.21 7.11
C ALA A 168 6.29 -9.87 8.14
N HIS A 169 6.36 -11.19 8.33
CA HIS A 169 5.62 -11.86 9.40
C HIS A 169 6.05 -11.38 10.79
N ARG A 170 7.36 -11.24 11.06
CA ARG A 170 7.87 -10.73 12.36
C ARG A 170 7.37 -9.32 12.65
N ASP A 171 7.27 -8.49 11.62
CA ASP A 171 6.69 -7.15 11.73
C ASP A 171 5.17 -7.21 11.96
N ALA A 172 4.45 -7.98 11.14
CA ALA A 172 2.99 -7.98 11.11
C ALA A 172 2.36 -8.48 12.42
N VAL A 173 2.98 -9.47 13.08
CA VAL A 173 2.45 -10.04 14.33
C VAL A 173 2.52 -9.10 15.54
N LEU A 174 3.13 -7.91 15.40
CA LEU A 174 3.01 -6.85 16.40
C LEU A 174 1.56 -6.38 16.53
N THR A 175 0.85 -6.26 15.41
CA THR A 175 -0.45 -5.56 15.36
C THR A 175 -1.58 -6.40 14.76
N HIS A 176 -1.27 -7.41 13.95
CA HIS A 176 -2.24 -8.19 13.18
C HIS A 176 -2.17 -9.69 13.47
N THR A 177 -3.22 -10.40 13.07
CA THR A 177 -3.29 -11.88 13.09
C THR A 177 -4.01 -12.38 11.83
N GLY A 178 -3.92 -13.68 11.52
CA GLY A 178 -4.72 -14.29 10.45
C GLY A 178 -4.49 -13.61 9.10
N ASN A 179 -5.58 -13.20 8.43
CA ASN A 179 -5.48 -12.62 7.08
C ASN A 179 -4.71 -11.29 7.04
N GLY A 180 -4.66 -10.53 8.13
CA GLY A 180 -3.86 -9.30 8.19
C GLY A 180 -2.36 -9.59 8.05
N VAL A 181 -1.88 -10.65 8.70
CA VAL A 181 -0.50 -11.13 8.57
C VAL A 181 -0.25 -11.71 7.17
N TYR A 182 -1.22 -12.42 6.60
CA TYR A 182 -1.10 -12.96 5.24
C TYR A 182 -0.99 -11.85 4.19
N GLY A 183 -1.64 -10.70 4.39
CA GLY A 183 -1.46 -9.50 3.58
C GLY A 183 -0.01 -9.04 3.52
N ALA A 184 0.61 -8.86 4.68
CA ALA A 184 2.02 -8.45 4.76
C ALA A 184 2.97 -9.46 4.10
N MET A 185 2.78 -10.76 4.39
CA MET A 185 3.59 -11.83 3.81
C MET A 185 3.48 -11.87 2.28
N PHE A 186 2.26 -11.80 1.77
CA PHE A 186 1.98 -11.80 0.33
C PHE A 186 2.67 -10.63 -0.37
N THR A 187 2.48 -9.42 0.13
CA THR A 187 3.03 -8.20 -0.49
C THR A 187 4.55 -8.21 -0.47
N ALA A 188 5.17 -8.54 0.67
CA ALA A 188 6.63 -8.62 0.75
C ALA A 188 7.20 -9.65 -0.23
N ALA A 189 6.60 -10.83 -0.34
CA ALA A 189 7.05 -11.87 -1.28
C ALA A 189 6.87 -11.47 -2.75
N ALA A 190 5.75 -10.82 -3.10
CA ALA A 190 5.52 -10.35 -4.46
C ALA A 190 6.54 -9.26 -4.85
N LEU A 191 6.79 -8.30 -3.95
CA LEU A 191 7.78 -7.24 -4.16
C LEU A 191 9.21 -7.77 -4.21
N ALA A 192 9.56 -8.78 -3.41
CA ALA A 192 10.86 -9.44 -3.47
C ALA A 192 11.14 -10.05 -4.84
N VAL A 193 10.14 -10.71 -5.45
CA VAL A 193 10.26 -11.28 -6.80
C VAL A 193 10.34 -10.19 -7.86
N ALA A 194 9.52 -9.14 -7.77
CA ALA A 194 9.62 -8.00 -8.69
C ALA A 194 11.00 -7.31 -8.59
N ALA A 195 11.53 -7.15 -7.37
CA ALA A 195 12.86 -6.57 -7.12
C ALA A 195 14.01 -7.45 -7.62
N GLY A 196 13.79 -8.76 -7.78
CA GLY A 196 14.76 -9.67 -8.39
C GLY A 196 14.90 -9.49 -9.91
N GLY A 197 13.93 -8.87 -10.58
CA GLY A 197 13.99 -8.55 -12.01
C GLY A 197 13.76 -9.73 -12.98
N GLU A 198 13.48 -10.93 -12.47
CA GLU A 198 13.32 -12.16 -13.28
C GLU A 198 11.85 -12.56 -13.50
N SER A 199 10.89 -11.69 -13.20
CA SER A 199 9.46 -12.03 -13.29
C SER A 199 8.60 -10.83 -13.67
N ASP A 200 7.54 -11.13 -14.40
CA ASP A 200 6.45 -10.20 -14.66
C ASP A 200 5.53 -10.06 -13.43
N VAL A 201 4.48 -9.24 -13.57
CA VAL A 201 3.48 -9.01 -12.52
C VAL A 201 2.79 -10.30 -12.08
N HIS A 202 2.55 -11.25 -12.99
CA HIS A 202 1.87 -12.50 -12.67
C HIS A 202 2.79 -13.45 -11.90
N GLY A 203 4.08 -13.49 -12.21
CA GLY A 203 5.11 -14.20 -11.46
C GLY A 203 5.24 -13.67 -10.02
N ALA A 204 5.23 -12.35 -9.86
CA ALA A 204 5.23 -11.70 -8.55
C ALA A 204 3.98 -12.06 -7.71
N LEU A 205 2.77 -11.94 -8.29
CA LEU A 205 1.52 -12.32 -7.61
C LEU A 205 1.50 -13.82 -7.25
N ALA A 206 2.00 -14.68 -8.14
CA ALA A 206 2.12 -16.11 -7.87
C ALA A 206 3.10 -16.40 -6.72
N ALA A 207 4.19 -15.64 -6.61
CA ALA A 207 5.13 -15.75 -5.50
C ALA A 207 4.51 -15.36 -4.15
N GLY A 208 3.76 -14.26 -4.12
CA GLY A 208 2.98 -13.89 -2.95
C GLY A 208 2.01 -14.99 -2.51
N LEU A 209 1.34 -15.66 -3.46
CA LEU A 209 0.43 -16.76 -3.16
C LEU A 209 1.14 -18.01 -2.58
N ARG A 210 2.43 -18.23 -2.87
CA ARG A 210 3.17 -19.41 -2.38
C ARG A 210 3.52 -19.33 -0.89
N VAL A 211 3.59 -18.12 -0.32
CA VAL A 211 3.97 -17.93 1.09
C VAL A 211 2.78 -17.87 2.05
N VAL A 212 1.54 -17.84 1.53
CA VAL A 212 0.31 -17.83 2.33
C VAL A 212 -0.34 -19.21 2.37
N PRO A 213 -1.07 -19.58 3.45
CA PRO A 213 -1.73 -20.89 3.51
C PRO A 213 -2.71 -21.06 2.33
N PRO A 214 -2.59 -22.14 1.52
CA PRO A 214 -3.26 -22.23 0.22
C PRO A 214 -4.79 -22.30 0.30
N HIS A 215 -5.34 -22.70 1.44
CA HIS A 215 -6.79 -22.78 1.69
C HIS A 215 -7.32 -21.62 2.56
N SER A 216 -6.50 -20.59 2.83
CA SER A 216 -6.93 -19.41 3.59
C SER A 216 -7.95 -18.56 2.82
N ARG A 217 -8.74 -17.77 3.56
CA ARG A 217 -9.62 -16.76 2.96
C ARG A 217 -8.82 -15.74 2.15
N TYR A 218 -7.62 -15.38 2.61
CA TYR A 218 -6.71 -14.50 1.89
C TYR A 218 -6.31 -15.06 0.51
N ALA A 219 -5.83 -16.32 0.46
CA ALA A 219 -5.45 -16.94 -0.81
C ALA A 219 -6.65 -17.04 -1.79
N ARG A 220 -7.86 -17.30 -1.27
CA ARG A 220 -9.09 -17.28 -2.06
C ARG A 220 -9.41 -15.89 -2.60
N ALA A 221 -9.25 -14.83 -1.80
CA ALA A 221 -9.51 -13.46 -2.22
C ALA A 221 -8.58 -13.02 -3.37
N VAL A 222 -7.28 -13.27 -3.23
CA VAL A 222 -6.29 -12.98 -4.29
C VAL A 222 -6.61 -13.77 -5.57
N ARG A 223 -6.90 -15.07 -5.47
CA ARG A 223 -7.27 -15.89 -6.64
C ARG A 223 -8.57 -15.42 -7.30
N LEU A 224 -9.54 -14.95 -6.52
CA LEU A 224 -10.77 -14.35 -7.06
C LEU A 224 -10.44 -13.09 -7.86
N GLY A 225 -9.60 -12.20 -7.33
CA GLY A 225 -9.14 -11.01 -8.04
C GLY A 225 -8.46 -11.33 -9.37
N ILE A 226 -7.45 -12.20 -9.34
CA ILE A 226 -6.71 -12.66 -10.54
C ILE A 226 -7.67 -13.32 -11.54
N GLY A 227 -8.53 -14.24 -11.07
CA GLY A 227 -9.45 -14.98 -11.92
C GLY A 227 -10.45 -14.05 -12.63
N THR A 228 -11.04 -13.12 -11.88
CA THR A 228 -12.02 -12.17 -12.43
C THR A 228 -11.36 -11.23 -13.45
N ALA A 229 -10.16 -10.71 -13.16
CA ALA A 229 -9.43 -9.85 -14.07
C ALA A 229 -9.00 -10.55 -15.37
N ARG A 230 -8.80 -11.87 -15.35
CA ARG A 230 -8.46 -12.66 -16.55
C ARG A 230 -9.67 -12.98 -17.43
N THR A 231 -10.86 -13.08 -16.84
CA THR A 231 -12.08 -13.44 -17.58
C THR A 231 -12.84 -12.23 -18.10
N GLU A 232 -12.69 -11.07 -17.48
CA GLU A 232 -13.39 -9.84 -17.85
C GLU A 232 -12.44 -8.84 -18.50
N GLY A 233 -12.77 -8.39 -19.72
CA GLY A 233 -11.97 -7.39 -20.44
C GLY A 233 -12.23 -5.94 -20.01
N ASP A 234 -13.32 -5.68 -19.30
CA ASP A 234 -13.66 -4.38 -18.73
C ASP A 234 -13.41 -4.36 -17.22
N PHE A 235 -12.61 -3.41 -16.75
CA PHE A 235 -12.24 -3.33 -15.33
C PHE A 235 -13.40 -2.85 -14.46
N ASP A 236 -14.35 -2.06 -14.98
CA ASP A 236 -15.54 -1.67 -14.22
C ASP A 236 -16.35 -2.91 -13.81
N THR A 237 -16.52 -3.86 -14.73
CA THR A 237 -17.15 -5.15 -14.49
C THR A 237 -16.38 -6.00 -13.46
N VAL A 238 -15.04 -5.97 -13.48
CA VAL A 238 -14.20 -6.65 -12.48
C VAL A 238 -14.49 -6.09 -11.08
N VAL A 239 -14.46 -4.77 -10.94
CA VAL A 239 -14.70 -4.07 -9.67
C VAL A 239 -16.11 -4.37 -9.15
N ASP A 240 -17.13 -4.28 -10.00
CA ASP A 240 -18.53 -4.52 -9.61
C ASP A 240 -18.72 -5.95 -9.05
N ARG A 241 -18.06 -6.95 -9.65
CA ARG A 241 -18.09 -8.32 -9.13
C ARG A 241 -17.39 -8.48 -7.79
N LEU A 242 -16.26 -7.81 -7.58
CA LEU A 242 -15.56 -7.85 -6.29
C LEU A 242 -16.40 -7.16 -5.20
N HIS A 243 -17.04 -6.03 -5.51
CA HIS A 243 -17.97 -5.34 -4.61
C HIS A 243 -19.21 -6.18 -4.31
N ALA A 244 -19.77 -6.88 -5.29
CA ALA A 244 -20.90 -7.81 -5.05
C ALA A 244 -20.52 -8.96 -4.09
N VAL A 245 -19.25 -9.36 -4.03
CA VAL A 245 -18.78 -10.42 -3.12
C VAL A 245 -18.48 -9.89 -1.71
N TYR A 246 -17.86 -8.71 -1.59
CA TYR A 246 -17.31 -8.23 -0.33
C TYR A 246 -18.01 -7.01 0.27
N GLY A 247 -18.65 -6.17 -0.53
CA GLY A 247 -19.15 -4.84 -0.15
C GLY A 247 -20.10 -4.85 1.04
N ASP A 248 -21.02 -5.82 1.09
CA ASP A 248 -22.03 -5.92 2.16
C ASP A 248 -21.50 -6.61 3.43
N THR A 249 -20.35 -7.30 3.35
CA THR A 249 -19.89 -8.20 4.42
C THR A 249 -18.59 -7.77 5.08
N HIS A 250 -17.84 -6.85 4.47
CA HIS A 250 -16.54 -6.42 4.96
C HIS A 250 -16.45 -4.90 4.99
N HIS A 251 -15.82 -4.40 6.05
CA HIS A 251 -15.42 -3.00 6.10
C HIS A 251 -14.42 -2.69 4.96
N TRP A 252 -14.45 -1.48 4.42
CA TRP A 252 -13.62 -1.07 3.27
C TRP A 252 -12.10 -1.15 3.54
N VAL A 253 -11.67 -1.12 4.81
CA VAL A 253 -10.25 -1.30 5.23
C VAL A 253 -9.88 -2.79 5.44
N HIS A 254 -10.83 -3.71 5.36
CA HIS A 254 -10.57 -5.13 5.60
C HIS A 254 -9.61 -5.68 4.53
N VAL A 255 -8.67 -6.55 4.91
CA VAL A 255 -7.59 -6.97 3.99
C VAL A 255 -8.11 -7.78 2.79
N LEU A 256 -9.17 -8.56 2.96
CA LEU A 256 -9.70 -9.45 1.90
C LEU A 256 -10.21 -8.72 0.65
N PRO A 257 -11.14 -7.75 0.72
CA PRO A 257 -11.55 -6.99 -0.46
C PRO A 257 -10.37 -6.27 -1.11
N ASN A 258 -9.52 -5.62 -0.32
CA ASN A 258 -8.35 -4.90 -0.83
C ASN A 258 -7.34 -5.83 -1.52
N ALA A 259 -7.06 -7.01 -0.98
CA ALA A 259 -6.18 -8.00 -1.60
C ALA A 259 -6.75 -8.53 -2.93
N ALA A 260 -8.07 -8.72 -3.01
CA ALA A 260 -8.72 -9.11 -4.26
C ALA A 260 -8.63 -8.00 -5.31
N LEU A 261 -8.89 -6.74 -4.92
CA LEU A 261 -8.81 -5.59 -5.83
C LEU A 261 -7.38 -5.34 -6.31
N LEU A 262 -6.41 -5.32 -5.40
CA LEU A 262 -5.00 -5.12 -5.75
C LEU A 262 -4.53 -6.19 -6.76
N ALA A 263 -4.85 -7.47 -6.49
CA ALA A 263 -4.48 -8.54 -7.40
C ALA A 263 -5.19 -8.44 -8.76
N ALA A 264 -6.44 -8.01 -8.78
CA ALA A 264 -7.19 -7.76 -10.02
C ALA A 264 -6.58 -6.59 -10.83
N ALA A 265 -6.34 -5.45 -10.18
CA ALA A 265 -5.75 -4.26 -10.80
C ALA A 265 -4.37 -4.57 -11.41
N LEU A 266 -3.48 -5.20 -10.65
CA LEU A 266 -2.15 -5.59 -11.12
C LEU A 266 -2.20 -6.62 -12.25
N THR A 267 -3.14 -7.57 -12.19
CA THR A 267 -3.34 -8.56 -13.27
C THR A 267 -3.83 -7.88 -14.55
N HIS A 268 -4.75 -6.91 -14.45
CA HIS A 268 -5.36 -6.25 -15.60
C HIS A 268 -4.47 -5.13 -16.19
N ALA A 269 -3.58 -4.55 -15.37
CA ALA A 269 -2.59 -3.59 -15.80
C ALA A 269 -1.41 -4.24 -16.54
N ASP A 270 -1.15 -5.53 -16.32
CA ASP A 270 -0.11 -6.32 -16.99
C ASP A 270 1.28 -5.65 -16.97
N GLY A 271 1.65 -5.11 -15.80
CA GLY A 271 2.94 -4.44 -15.60
C GLY A 271 2.99 -2.96 -16.01
N ASP A 272 1.96 -2.42 -16.65
CA ASP A 272 1.90 -0.98 -16.95
C ASP A 272 1.72 -0.16 -15.66
N PHE A 273 2.59 0.83 -15.45
CA PHE A 273 2.63 1.62 -14.22
C PHE A 273 1.37 2.47 -14.02
N THR A 274 0.99 3.26 -15.03
CA THR A 274 -0.17 4.17 -14.95
C THR A 274 -1.46 3.39 -14.73
N ARG A 275 -1.65 2.30 -15.47
CA ARG A 275 -2.79 1.39 -15.30
C ARG A 275 -2.77 0.74 -13.92
N SER A 276 -1.62 0.33 -13.41
CA SER A 276 -1.55 -0.33 -12.09
C SER A 276 -2.10 0.55 -10.97
N ILE A 277 -1.64 1.81 -10.88
CA ILE A 277 -2.12 2.74 -9.84
C ILE A 277 -3.53 3.24 -10.12
N GLY A 278 -3.85 3.54 -11.39
CA GLY A 278 -5.17 4.03 -11.80
C GLY A 278 -6.28 3.01 -11.54
N LEU A 279 -6.06 1.75 -11.92
CA LEU A 279 -7.00 0.67 -11.70
C LEU A 279 -7.16 0.36 -10.20
N ALA A 280 -6.05 0.32 -9.44
CA ALA A 280 -6.10 0.09 -7.99
C ALA A 280 -6.92 1.16 -7.25
N VAL A 281 -6.74 2.44 -7.59
CA VAL A 281 -7.50 3.55 -7.01
C VAL A 281 -8.95 3.57 -7.51
N SER A 282 -9.19 3.28 -8.79
CA SER A 282 -10.55 3.29 -9.37
C SER A 282 -11.48 2.25 -8.76
N GLY A 283 -10.93 1.16 -8.22
CA GLY A 283 -11.72 0.11 -7.57
C GLY A 283 -12.26 0.47 -6.19
N GLY A 284 -11.87 1.62 -5.63
CA GLY A 284 -12.31 2.10 -4.34
C GLY A 284 -11.71 1.35 -3.16
N TRP A 285 -12.46 1.27 -2.06
CA TRP A 285 -12.00 0.82 -0.75
C TRP A 285 -10.83 1.66 -0.22
N ASP A 286 -9.73 1.04 0.20
CA ASP A 286 -8.58 1.74 0.78
C ASP A 286 -7.65 2.24 -0.35
N THR A 287 -8.05 3.35 -0.98
CA THR A 287 -7.55 3.77 -2.29
C THR A 287 -6.08 4.17 -2.28
N ASP A 288 -5.64 4.93 -1.28
CA ASP A 288 -4.23 5.30 -1.10
C ASP A 288 -3.37 4.08 -0.80
N SER A 289 -3.77 3.20 0.12
CA SER A 289 -3.01 1.99 0.44
C SER A 289 -2.90 1.02 -0.75
N ASN A 290 -3.99 0.76 -1.48
CA ASN A 290 -3.94 -0.07 -2.68
C ASN A 290 -3.11 0.58 -3.79
N GLY A 291 -3.27 1.90 -4.00
CA GLY A 291 -2.46 2.65 -4.94
C GLY A 291 -0.97 2.57 -4.60
N ALA A 292 -0.62 2.72 -3.31
CA ALA A 292 0.75 2.65 -2.81
C ALA A 292 1.40 1.30 -3.12
N THR A 293 0.75 0.19 -2.76
CA THR A 293 1.29 -1.15 -3.05
C THR A 293 1.34 -1.44 -4.56
N ALA A 294 0.32 -1.04 -5.32
CA ALA A 294 0.31 -1.23 -6.77
C ALA A 294 1.47 -0.47 -7.44
N GLY A 295 1.68 0.80 -7.06
CA GLY A 295 2.75 1.64 -7.58
C GLY A 295 4.14 1.17 -7.15
N SER A 296 4.27 0.64 -5.93
CA SER A 296 5.51 0.01 -5.45
C SER A 296 5.93 -1.17 -6.33
N LEU A 297 4.99 -2.07 -6.62
CA LEU A 297 5.25 -3.26 -7.44
C LEU A 297 5.48 -2.90 -8.91
N ALA A 298 4.60 -2.10 -9.51
CA ALA A 298 4.74 -1.67 -10.89
C ALA A 298 5.99 -0.80 -11.10
N GLY A 299 6.39 -0.03 -10.09
CA GLY A 299 7.63 0.74 -10.09
C GLY A 299 8.88 -0.15 -10.14
N LEU A 300 8.90 -1.29 -9.43
CA LEU A 300 9.97 -2.28 -9.58
C LEU A 300 10.00 -2.88 -10.98
N LEU A 301 8.84 -3.25 -11.52
CA LEU A 301 8.72 -3.85 -12.85
C LEU A 301 9.12 -2.90 -13.98
N ALA A 302 8.93 -1.59 -13.81
CA ALA A 302 9.40 -0.57 -14.74
C ALA A 302 10.94 -0.48 -14.82
N GLY A 303 11.67 -1.08 -13.87
CA GLY A 303 13.13 -1.21 -13.88
C GLY A 303 13.90 0.03 -13.41
N GLY A 304 13.40 1.24 -13.64
CA GLY A 304 14.09 2.48 -13.29
C GLY A 304 13.16 3.68 -13.08
N PRO A 305 13.60 4.72 -12.35
CA PRO A 305 12.79 5.90 -12.09
C PRO A 305 12.45 6.67 -13.38
N ASP A 306 13.34 6.65 -14.37
CA ASP A 306 13.14 7.33 -15.66
C ASP A 306 12.12 6.62 -16.57
N ALA A 307 11.75 5.37 -16.24
CA ALA A 307 10.69 4.64 -16.94
C ALA A 307 9.29 5.01 -16.42
N LEU A 308 9.20 5.72 -15.28
CA LEU A 308 7.93 6.21 -14.75
C LEU A 308 7.54 7.50 -15.48
N PRO A 309 6.28 7.66 -15.94
CA PRO A 309 5.85 8.89 -16.59
C PRO A 309 6.07 10.12 -15.69
N GLU A 310 6.69 11.15 -16.26
CA GLU A 310 7.12 12.35 -15.52
C GLU A 310 5.97 13.05 -14.80
N HIS A 311 4.74 13.02 -15.35
CA HIS A 311 3.59 13.66 -14.72
C HIS A 311 3.21 13.05 -13.36
N TRP A 312 3.60 11.79 -13.11
CA TRP A 312 3.43 11.13 -11.82
C TRP A 312 4.55 11.45 -10.83
N THR A 313 5.76 11.77 -11.29
CA THR A 313 6.94 11.89 -10.41
C THR A 313 7.36 13.34 -10.18
N ALA A 314 7.25 14.21 -11.19
CA ALA A 314 7.66 15.61 -11.09
C ALA A 314 6.93 16.41 -9.98
N PRO A 315 5.59 16.27 -9.79
CA PRO A 315 4.90 16.97 -8.71
C PRO A 315 5.36 16.57 -7.30
N LEU A 316 5.95 15.37 -7.15
CA LEU A 316 6.48 14.88 -5.87
C LEU A 316 7.79 15.59 -5.47
N LYS A 317 8.44 16.32 -6.38
CA LYS A 317 9.60 17.20 -6.13
C LYS A 317 10.73 16.57 -5.33
N ASN A 318 10.87 15.24 -5.43
CA ASN A 318 11.79 14.46 -4.62
C ASN A 318 11.75 14.86 -3.12
N ARG A 319 10.54 14.99 -2.55
CA ARG A 319 10.35 15.49 -1.18
C ARG A 319 9.16 14.82 -0.51
N LEU A 320 9.43 14.15 0.62
CA LEU A 320 8.42 13.53 1.47
C LEU A 320 8.26 14.29 2.78
N ALA A 321 7.04 14.73 3.11
CA ALA A 321 6.71 15.21 4.46
C ALA A 321 6.40 14.03 5.38
N THR A 322 6.93 14.01 6.61
CA THR A 322 6.71 12.90 7.54
C THR A 322 6.90 13.32 8.99
N SER A 323 6.18 12.66 9.92
CA SER A 323 6.43 12.78 11.36
C SER A 323 7.47 11.80 11.90
N VAL A 324 8.06 10.93 11.06
CA VAL A 324 9.15 10.03 11.46
C VAL A 324 10.42 10.87 11.68
N PRO A 325 10.99 10.89 12.90
CA PRO A 325 12.14 11.73 13.21
C PRO A 325 13.32 11.52 12.27
N GLY A 326 13.91 12.62 11.81
CA GLY A 326 15.09 12.61 10.94
C GLY A 326 14.82 12.39 9.44
N PHE A 327 13.57 12.14 9.03
CA PHE A 327 13.22 11.91 7.63
C PHE A 327 12.40 13.02 6.97
N ASP A 328 11.96 14.04 7.71
CA ASP A 328 11.15 15.11 7.13
C ASP A 328 11.87 15.80 5.96
N ARG A 329 11.16 15.93 4.84
CA ARG A 329 11.63 16.45 3.55
C ARG A 329 12.73 15.64 2.86
N THR A 330 12.96 14.39 3.26
CA THR A 330 13.90 13.49 2.58
C THR A 330 13.41 13.17 1.17
N GLY A 331 14.37 13.06 0.23
CA GLY A 331 14.10 12.67 -1.15
C GLY A 331 13.98 11.16 -1.34
N PHE A 332 13.17 10.76 -2.32
CA PHE A 332 12.99 9.35 -2.71
C PHE A 332 14.28 8.73 -3.27
N ASP A 333 15.16 9.54 -3.85
CA ASP A 333 16.51 9.13 -4.24
C ASP A 333 17.34 8.68 -3.03
N THR A 334 17.31 9.46 -1.96
CA THR A 334 18.01 9.21 -0.70
C THR A 334 17.43 7.99 -0.01
N LEU A 335 16.10 7.91 0.09
CA LEU A 335 15.41 6.72 0.63
C LEU A 335 15.75 5.46 -0.16
N ALA A 336 15.83 5.55 -1.49
CA ALA A 336 16.23 4.44 -2.33
C ALA A 336 17.70 4.03 -2.10
N ALA A 337 18.62 4.98 -1.94
CA ALA A 337 20.01 4.70 -1.64
C ALA A 337 20.16 3.99 -0.28
N LEU A 338 19.47 4.46 0.75
CA LEU A 338 19.45 3.83 2.07
C LEU A 338 18.84 2.43 2.03
N THR A 339 17.73 2.25 1.30
CA THR A 339 17.10 0.93 1.13
C THR A 339 18.04 -0.04 0.42
N HIS A 340 18.75 0.42 -0.62
CA HIS A 340 19.72 -0.39 -1.35
C HIS A 340 20.91 -0.78 -0.46
N GLN A 341 21.38 0.10 0.42
CA GLN A 341 22.41 -0.24 1.41
C GLN A 341 21.95 -1.38 2.33
N GLU A 342 20.71 -1.34 2.83
CA GLU A 342 20.17 -2.43 3.67
C GLU A 342 19.95 -3.73 2.89
N ALA A 343 19.63 -3.66 1.59
CA ALA A 343 19.51 -4.83 0.72
C ALA A 343 20.87 -5.54 0.50
N LEU A 344 21.97 -4.79 0.49
CA LEU A 344 23.33 -5.31 0.36
C LEU A 344 23.95 -5.72 1.70
N ARG A 345 23.30 -5.41 2.82
CA ARG A 345 23.82 -5.67 4.15
C ARG A 345 23.75 -7.19 4.45
N PRO A 346 24.85 -7.81 4.94
CA PRO A 346 24.92 -9.25 5.19
C PRO A 346 23.83 -9.81 6.10
#